data_AF-A0A2V9G7H3-F1
#
_entry.id   AF-A0A2V9G7H3-F1
#
_cell.length_a   1.000
_cell.length_b   1.000
_cell.length_c   1.000
_cell.angle_alpha   90.00
_cell.angle_beta   90.00
_cell.angle_gamma   90.00
#
_symmetry.space_group_name_H-M   'P 1'
#
loop_
_entity.id
_entity.type
_entity.pdbx_description
1 polymer ?
#
loop_
_entity_poly.entity_id
_entity_poly.type
_entity_poly.pdbx_seq_one_letter_code
_entity_poly.pdbx_strand_id
1 'polypeptide(L)'
;MRLSKIHVTNFRSVEDSTEFDVGQVLALVGKNEAGKTAILQALAGLNPHPLTPVSYDIERDYPRRFLTEYAQRHPKENAKVVSTKWTLTEEEKKAIQDEIGDALQDSPVVIYCGYKDTQPTWELPIDYAKAAQISLRQKSWMTRRRLHSRMRKALQSCGRGLKRSKSQHPDKNTYWNA
;
A
#
# COMPACT_ATOMS: atom_id res chain seq x y z
N MET A 1 1.12 -0.57 12.42
CA MET A 1 2.29 0.27 12.10
C MET A 1 1.92 1.70 12.39
N ARG A 2 2.90 2.53 12.75
CA ARG A 2 2.66 3.91 13.14
C ARG A 2 3.54 4.84 12.31
N LEU A 3 2.94 5.90 11.76
CA LEU A 3 3.66 6.97 11.10
C LEU A 3 4.56 7.66 12.13
N SER A 4 5.88 7.62 11.91
CA SER A 4 6.87 8.20 12.80
C SER A 4 7.46 9.48 12.25
N LYS A 5 7.65 9.59 10.93
CA LYS A 5 8.22 10.79 10.31
C LYS A 5 7.63 11.12 8.96
N ILE A 6 7.65 12.41 8.63
CA ILE A 6 7.19 12.97 7.36
C ILE A 6 8.29 13.86 6.79
N HIS A 7 8.44 13.82 5.47
CA HIS A 7 9.30 14.71 4.70
C HIS A 7 8.58 15.11 3.41
N VAL A 8 8.37 16.41 3.20
CA VAL A 8 7.76 16.95 1.98
C VAL A 8 8.80 17.80 1.26
N THR A 9 8.97 17.55 -0.02
CA THR A 9 9.94 18.29 -0.85
C THR A 9 9.33 18.68 -2.17
N ASN A 10 9.82 19.78 -2.75
CA ASN A 10 9.47 20.21 -4.09
C ASN A 10 7.96 20.31 -4.33
N PHE A 11 7.18 20.84 -3.38
CA PHE A 11 5.72 20.92 -3.48
C PHE A 11 5.18 22.29 -3.08
N ARG A 12 4.67 23.03 -4.07
CA ARG A 12 4.08 24.38 -3.96
C ARG A 12 5.04 25.35 -3.27
N SER A 13 4.69 25.83 -2.08
CA SER A 13 5.54 26.72 -1.29
C SER A 13 6.57 25.99 -0.42
N VAL A 14 6.54 24.65 -0.39
CA VAL A 14 7.48 23.82 0.37
C VAL A 14 8.57 23.32 -0.58
N GLU A 15 9.73 23.96 -0.54
CA GLU A 15 10.92 23.45 -1.24
C GLU A 15 11.49 22.22 -0.53
N ASP A 16 11.64 22.32 0.79
CA ASP A 16 12.04 21.23 1.68
C ASP A 16 11.46 21.50 3.07
N SER A 17 10.60 20.61 3.58
CA SER A 17 10.07 20.72 4.95
C SER A 17 11.08 20.33 6.01
N THR A 18 12.21 19.75 5.61
CA THR A 18 13.03 18.84 6.41
C THR A 18 12.23 17.64 6.93
N GLU A 19 12.92 16.60 7.36
CA GLU A 19 12.26 15.46 8.01
C GLU A 19 11.86 15.84 9.44
N PHE A 20 10.60 15.63 9.80
CA PHE A 20 10.09 15.92 11.15
C PHE A 20 9.28 14.76 11.73
N ASP A 21 9.31 14.64 13.06
CA ASP A 21 8.66 13.57 13.80
C ASP A 21 7.14 13.77 13.93
N VAL A 22 6.42 12.66 13.95
CA VAL A 22 4.97 12.60 14.12
C VAL A 22 4.61 11.86 15.40
N GLY A 23 4.06 12.62 16.35
CA GLY A 23 3.51 12.10 17.58
C GLY A 23 2.13 11.46 17.42
N GLN A 24 1.42 11.24 18.53
CA GLN A 24 -0.01 10.94 18.48
C GLN A 24 -0.81 12.15 17.95
N VAL A 25 -0.32 13.36 18.24
CA VAL A 25 -0.86 14.63 17.76
C VAL A 25 0.28 15.40 17.13
N LEU A 26 0.03 15.98 15.95
CA LEU A 26 0.93 16.88 15.25
C LEU A 26 0.22 18.22 15.08
N ALA A 27 0.85 19.30 15.53
CA ALA A 27 0.37 20.67 15.33
C ALA A 27 1.30 21.42 14.38
N LEU A 28 0.79 21.81 13.21
CA LEU A 28 1.52 22.66 12.28
C LEU A 28 1.16 24.13 12.55
N VAL A 29 2.13 24.93 12.98
CA VAL A 29 1.95 26.36 13.29
C VAL A 29 2.89 27.21 12.45
N GLY A 30 2.49 28.45 12.18
CA GLY A 30 3.28 29.38 11.38
C GLY A 30 2.41 30.48 10.79
N LYS A 31 3.05 31.46 10.14
CA LYS A 31 2.38 32.57 9.46
C LYS A 31 1.52 32.08 8.29
N ASN A 32 0.72 32.97 7.71
CA ASN A 32 0.06 32.70 6.45
C ASN A 32 1.11 32.35 5.37
N GLU A 33 0.70 31.54 4.39
CA GLU A 33 1.57 31.05 3.30
C GLU A 33 2.80 30.21 3.71
N ALA A 34 3.00 29.93 5.01
CA ALA A 34 4.15 29.16 5.51
C ALA A 34 4.17 27.66 5.11
N GLY A 35 3.26 27.20 4.25
CA GLY A 35 3.28 25.84 3.70
C GLY A 35 2.53 24.78 4.49
N LYS A 36 1.85 25.11 5.60
CA LYS A 36 1.07 24.15 6.42
C LYS A 36 0.07 23.35 5.59
N THR A 37 -0.74 24.04 4.79
CA THR A 37 -1.74 23.42 3.91
C THR A 37 -1.07 22.59 2.80
N ALA A 38 0.08 23.05 2.29
CA ALA A 38 0.84 22.31 1.28
C ALA A 38 1.36 20.98 1.82
N ILE A 39 1.84 20.93 3.08
CA ILE A 39 2.24 19.67 3.74
C ILE A 39 1.07 18.68 3.81
N LEU A 40 -0.10 19.14 4.25
CA LEU A 40 -1.29 18.27 4.34
C LEU A 40 -1.76 17.77 2.97
N GLN A 41 -1.72 18.63 1.95
CA GLN A 41 -2.07 18.28 0.58
C GLN A 41 -1.07 17.30 -0.05
N ALA A 42 0.22 17.46 0.24
CA ALA A 42 1.24 16.50 -0.16
C ALA A 42 0.92 15.13 0.47
N LEU A 43 0.67 15.06 1.78
CA LEU A 43 0.35 13.80 2.46
C LEU A 43 -0.90 13.11 1.91
N ALA A 44 -1.91 13.87 1.49
CA ALA A 44 -3.13 13.30 0.92
C ALA A 44 -2.89 12.49 -0.36
N GLY A 45 -1.78 12.71 -1.07
CA GLY A 45 -1.41 11.92 -2.25
C GLY A 45 -0.84 10.54 -1.94
N LEU A 46 -0.46 10.23 -0.68
CA LEU A 46 -0.03 8.88 -0.30
C LEU A 46 -1.20 7.89 -0.23
N ASN A 47 -2.36 8.35 0.20
CA ASN A 47 -3.58 7.55 0.29
C ASN A 47 -4.79 8.39 -0.12
N PRO A 48 -4.95 8.66 -1.41
CA PRO A 48 -6.01 9.53 -1.90
C PRO A 48 -7.38 8.89 -1.71
N HIS A 49 -8.35 9.67 -1.24
CA HIS A 49 -9.73 9.20 -1.13
C HIS A 49 -10.35 9.05 -2.55
N PRO A 50 -11.08 7.96 -2.84
CA PRO A 50 -11.60 7.70 -4.20
C PRO A 50 -12.47 8.81 -4.79
N LEU A 51 -13.22 9.52 -3.94
CA LEU A 51 -14.08 10.65 -4.35
C LEU A 51 -13.31 11.95 -4.62
N THR A 52 -12.07 12.05 -4.15
CA THR A 52 -11.22 13.25 -4.26
C THR A 52 -9.79 12.80 -4.57
N PRO A 53 -9.55 12.27 -5.79
CA PRO A 53 -8.22 11.81 -6.16
C PRO A 53 -7.23 12.97 -6.09
N VAL A 54 -6.11 12.74 -5.42
CA VAL A 54 -5.01 13.69 -5.37
C VAL A 54 -3.95 13.22 -6.36
N SER A 55 -3.65 14.06 -7.35
CA SER A 55 -2.54 13.88 -8.27
C SER A 55 -1.66 15.12 -8.24
N TYR A 56 -0.35 14.89 -8.31
CA TYR A 56 0.63 15.96 -8.38
C TYR A 56 0.89 16.34 -9.84
N ASP A 57 0.67 17.61 -10.14
CA ASP A 57 0.90 18.16 -11.48
C ASP A 57 2.15 19.05 -11.46
N ILE A 58 3.06 18.84 -12.41
CA ILE A 58 4.35 19.55 -12.42
C ILE A 58 4.14 21.05 -12.64
N GLU A 59 3.27 21.45 -13.57
CA GLU A 59 3.06 22.87 -13.91
C GLU A 59 2.34 23.62 -12.77
N ARG A 60 1.41 22.94 -12.09
CA ARG A 60 0.61 23.51 -11.01
C ARG A 60 1.31 23.47 -9.66
N ASP A 61 1.89 22.33 -9.30
CA ASP A 61 2.32 22.06 -7.93
C ASP A 61 3.84 22.09 -7.74
N TYR A 62 4.67 22.01 -8.79
CA TYR A 62 6.11 22.16 -8.60
C TYR A 62 6.47 23.60 -8.24
N PRO A 63 7.46 23.86 -7.36
CA PRO A 63 7.88 25.21 -7.02
C PRO A 63 8.21 26.03 -8.27
N ARG A 64 7.44 27.10 -8.51
CA ARG A 64 7.49 27.87 -9.76
C ARG A 64 8.89 28.37 -10.11
N ARG A 65 9.70 28.71 -9.11
CA ARG A 65 11.07 29.20 -9.28
C ARG A 65 11.98 28.19 -10.00
N PHE A 66 11.69 26.90 -9.88
CA PHE A 66 12.51 25.81 -10.43
C PHE A 66 11.82 25.07 -11.59
N LEU A 67 10.62 25.51 -12.01
CA LEU A 67 9.83 24.82 -13.01
C LEU A 67 10.56 24.70 -14.37
N THR A 68 11.21 25.77 -14.81
CA THR A 68 11.98 25.80 -16.07
C THR A 68 13.21 24.87 -16.03
N GLU A 69 13.73 24.61 -14.83
CA GLU A 69 14.90 23.77 -14.59
C GLU A 69 14.50 22.33 -14.21
N TYR A 70 13.21 21.99 -14.21
CA TYR A 70 12.73 20.69 -13.72
C TYR A 70 13.47 19.52 -14.38
N ALA A 71 13.56 19.52 -15.71
CA ALA A 71 14.24 18.46 -16.47
C ALA A 71 15.75 18.37 -16.17
N GLN A 72 16.40 19.49 -15.83
CA GLN A 72 17.81 19.53 -15.47
C GLN A 72 18.04 19.01 -14.05
N ARG A 73 17.15 19.34 -13.11
CA ARG A 73 17.21 18.89 -11.71
C ARG A 73 16.84 17.43 -11.53
N HIS A 74 16.00 16.90 -12.44
CA HIS A 74 15.42 15.56 -12.38
C HIS A 74 15.69 14.80 -13.69
N PRO A 75 16.96 14.52 -14.05
CA PRO A 75 17.31 13.97 -15.36
C PRO A 75 16.98 12.48 -15.50
N LYS A 76 16.84 11.75 -14.39
CA LYS A 76 16.64 10.28 -14.36
C LYS A 76 15.30 9.86 -13.76
N GLU A 77 14.87 10.57 -12.72
CA GLU A 77 13.70 10.23 -11.92
C GLU A 77 12.90 11.49 -11.65
N ASN A 78 11.57 11.37 -11.56
CA ASN A 78 10.72 12.51 -11.22
C ASN A 78 10.94 12.94 -9.76
N ALA A 79 10.68 14.21 -9.47
CA ALA A 79 10.83 14.73 -8.11
C ALA A 79 9.90 14.01 -7.12
N LYS A 80 10.43 13.63 -5.96
CA LYS A 80 9.63 13.13 -4.83
C LYS A 80 8.88 14.31 -4.21
N VAL A 81 7.59 14.11 -3.93
CA VAL A 81 6.72 15.12 -3.30
C VAL A 81 6.65 14.89 -1.80
N VAL A 82 6.43 13.64 -1.41
CA VAL A 82 6.28 13.25 -0.01
C VAL A 82 6.93 11.90 0.25
N SER A 83 7.60 11.80 1.38
CA SER A 83 8.15 10.57 1.95
C SER A 83 7.72 10.46 3.41
N THR A 84 7.40 9.24 3.83
CA THR A 84 6.97 8.92 5.19
C THR A 84 7.69 7.69 5.69
N LYS A 85 8.04 7.72 6.98
CA LYS A 85 8.65 6.59 7.67
C LYS A 85 7.66 6.03 8.68
N TRP A 86 7.55 4.71 8.69
CA TRP A 86 6.60 3.99 9.52
C TRP A 86 7.35 2.99 10.39
N THR A 87 7.07 3.06 11.69
CA THR A 87 7.60 2.12 12.67
C THR A 87 6.60 0.98 12.85
N LEU A 88 7.07 -0.26 12.66
CA LEU A 88 6.28 -1.46 12.92
C LEU A 88 6.12 -1.67 14.42
N THR A 89 4.93 -2.14 14.85
CA THR A 89 4.75 -2.56 16.25
C THR A 89 5.39 -3.93 16.48
N GLU A 90 5.66 -4.28 17.73
CA GLU A 90 6.26 -5.56 18.07
C GLU A 90 5.36 -6.75 17.66
N GLU A 91 4.03 -6.59 17.70
CA GLU A 91 3.13 -7.64 17.21
C GLU A 91 3.27 -7.84 15.70
N GLU A 92 3.42 -6.77 14.93
CA GLU A 92 3.59 -6.83 13.47
C GLU A 92 4.96 -7.38 13.08
N LYS A 93 6.02 -6.94 13.78
CA LYS A 93 7.36 -7.50 13.59
C LYS A 93 7.35 -9.01 13.79
N LYS A 94 6.70 -9.48 14.86
CA LYS A 94 6.58 -10.91 15.16
C LYS A 94 5.78 -11.66 14.08
N ALA A 95 4.62 -11.14 13.68
CA ALA A 95 3.81 -11.76 12.63
C ALA A 95 4.57 -11.86 11.29
N ILE A 96 5.36 -10.84 10.95
CA ILE A 96 6.20 -10.86 9.75
C ILE A 96 7.37 -11.85 9.92
N GLN A 97 8.04 -11.85 11.07
CA GLN A 97 9.13 -12.80 11.38
C GLN A 97 8.66 -14.26 11.35
N ASP A 98 7.42 -14.55 11.73
CA ASP A 98 6.87 -15.91 11.64
C ASP A 98 6.78 -16.40 10.16
N GLU A 99 6.62 -15.48 9.19
CA GLU A 99 6.58 -15.81 7.77
C GLU A 99 7.96 -15.82 7.10
N ILE A 100 8.74 -14.75 7.31
CA ILE A 100 10.01 -14.52 6.58
C ILE A 100 11.27 -14.67 7.44
N GLY A 101 11.13 -15.00 8.73
CA GLY A 101 12.24 -15.20 9.66
C GLY A 101 13.15 -13.98 9.82
N ASP A 102 14.45 -14.24 9.93
CA ASP A 102 15.52 -13.25 10.09
C ASP A 102 15.77 -12.37 8.85
N ALA A 103 14.88 -12.43 7.85
CA ALA A 103 14.94 -11.53 6.70
C ALA A 103 14.38 -10.13 7.01
N LEU A 104 13.62 -9.98 8.11
CA LEU A 104 13.15 -8.66 8.57
C LEU A 104 14.30 -7.88 9.21
N GLN A 105 14.54 -6.67 8.71
CA GLN A 105 15.54 -5.74 9.24
C GLN A 105 14.92 -4.79 10.26
N ASP A 106 15.75 -4.26 11.17
CA ASP A 106 15.32 -3.24 12.15
C ASP A 106 15.44 -1.83 11.56
N SER A 107 14.71 -1.59 10.47
CA SER A 107 14.60 -0.28 9.82
C SER A 107 13.12 0.07 9.59
N PRO A 108 12.77 1.37 9.51
CA PRO A 108 11.40 1.77 9.26
C PRO A 108 10.97 1.42 7.83
N VAL A 109 9.67 1.15 7.65
CA VAL A 109 9.06 1.07 6.32
C VAL A 109 9.02 2.48 5.74
N VAL A 110 9.50 2.67 4.52
CA VAL A 110 9.47 3.96 3.83
C VAL A 110 8.41 3.92 2.74
N ILE A 111 7.50 4.89 2.75
CA ILE A 111 6.47 5.05 1.72
C ILE A 111 6.63 6.44 1.13
N TYR A 112 6.76 6.53 -0.19
CA TYR A 112 6.90 7.80 -0.89
C TYR A 112 6.06 7.87 -2.16
N CYS A 113 5.77 9.10 -2.58
CA CYS A 113 5.06 9.41 -3.81
C CYS A 113 5.64 10.69 -4.43
N GLY A 114 5.80 10.69 -5.74
CA GLY A 114 6.37 11.79 -6.52
C GLY A 114 5.49 12.18 -7.70
N TYR A 115 5.99 13.14 -8.48
CA TYR A 115 5.29 13.57 -9.69
C TYR A 115 5.17 12.43 -10.70
N LYS A 116 4.01 12.35 -11.37
CA LYS A 116 3.62 11.30 -12.33
C LYS A 116 3.45 9.89 -11.76
N ASP A 117 3.65 9.71 -10.46
CA ASP A 117 3.34 8.44 -9.81
C ASP A 117 1.81 8.27 -9.73
N THR A 118 1.33 7.09 -10.09
CA THR A 118 -0.09 6.73 -9.97
C THR A 118 -0.42 6.09 -8.63
N GLN A 119 0.58 5.53 -7.96
CA GLN A 119 0.47 4.84 -6.68
C GLN A 119 1.73 5.10 -5.83
N PRO A 120 1.62 5.10 -4.50
CA PRO A 120 2.78 5.21 -3.62
C PRO A 120 3.71 4.01 -3.80
N THR A 121 5.02 4.28 -3.74
CA THR A 121 6.04 3.23 -3.72
C THR A 121 6.41 2.88 -2.28
N TRP A 122 6.62 1.60 -2.03
CA TRP A 122 6.92 1.05 -0.71
C TRP A 122 8.32 0.44 -0.71
N GLU A 123 9.16 0.91 0.20
CA GLU A 123 10.43 0.31 0.54
C GLU A 123 10.27 -0.39 1.89
N LEU A 124 10.26 -1.72 1.83
CA LEU A 124 10.10 -2.55 3.01
C LEU A 124 11.48 -2.87 3.61
N PRO A 125 11.60 -2.96 4.95
CA PRO A 125 12.84 -3.30 5.64
C PRO A 125 13.09 -4.81 5.56
N ILE A 126 13.15 -5.37 4.36
CA ILE A 126 13.24 -6.81 4.12
C ILE A 126 14.45 -7.10 3.26
N ASP A 127 15.29 -8.04 3.72
CA ASP A 127 16.29 -8.67 2.89
C ASP A 127 15.61 -9.69 1.95
N TYR A 128 15.29 -9.24 0.74
CA TYR A 128 14.62 -10.07 -0.25
C TYR A 128 15.39 -11.34 -0.62
N ALA A 129 16.72 -11.34 -0.54
CA ALA A 129 17.53 -12.52 -0.85
C ALA A 129 17.33 -13.60 0.24
N LYS A 130 17.40 -13.21 1.51
CA LYS A 130 17.12 -14.12 2.63
C LYS A 130 15.66 -14.56 2.66
N ALA A 131 14.72 -13.64 2.45
CA ALA A 131 13.29 -13.95 2.42
C ALA A 131 12.97 -14.96 1.31
N ALA A 132 13.59 -14.81 0.13
CA ALA A 132 13.43 -15.75 -0.98
C ALA A 132 13.98 -17.15 -0.64
N GLN A 133 15.16 -17.24 0.00
CA GLN A 133 15.74 -18.52 0.42
C GLN A 133 14.86 -19.24 1.46
N ILE A 134 14.35 -18.51 2.46
CA ILE A 134 13.44 -19.04 3.48
C ILE A 134 12.15 -19.51 2.83
N SER A 135 11.59 -18.72 1.92
CA SER A 135 10.39 -19.08 1.16
C SER A 135 10.58 -20.30 0.27
N LEU A 136 11.74 -20.48 -0.36
CA LEU A 136 12.06 -21.66 -1.18
C LEU A 136 12.26 -22.91 -0.31
N ARG A 137 12.91 -22.78 0.86
CA ARG A 137 13.07 -23.87 1.83
C ARG A 137 11.72 -24.31 2.41
N GLN A 138 10.81 -23.38 2.65
CA GLN A 138 9.43 -23.67 3.01
C GLN A 138 8.63 -24.22 1.81
N LYS A 139 8.80 -23.74 0.58
CA LYS A 139 8.07 -24.30 -0.57
C LYS A 139 8.52 -25.72 -0.94
N SER A 140 9.74 -26.14 -0.58
CA SER A 140 10.18 -27.54 -0.74
C SER A 140 9.27 -28.57 -0.02
N TRP A 141 8.50 -28.18 1.01
CA TRP A 141 7.53 -29.07 1.66
C TRP A 141 6.10 -28.99 1.08
N MET A 142 5.75 -27.90 0.37
CA MET A 142 4.40 -27.71 -0.19
C MET A 142 4.20 -28.33 -1.60
N THR A 143 5.27 -28.65 -2.33
CA THR A 143 5.20 -29.01 -3.77
C THR A 143 4.78 -30.46 -4.06
N ARG A 144 4.36 -31.28 -3.08
CA ARG A 144 3.90 -32.65 -3.38
C ARG A 144 2.41 -32.96 -3.21
N ARG A 145 1.57 -32.11 -2.61
CA ARG A 145 0.16 -32.53 -2.39
C ARG A 145 -0.95 -31.49 -2.24
N ARG A 146 -0.70 -30.16 -2.21
CA ARG A 146 -1.73 -29.22 -1.72
C ARG A 146 -2.04 -27.95 -2.53
N LEU A 147 -1.42 -27.72 -3.69
CA LEU A 147 -1.76 -26.53 -4.49
C LEU A 147 -3.02 -26.72 -5.35
N HIS A 148 -3.27 -27.92 -5.87
CA HIS A 148 -4.37 -28.13 -6.83
C HIS A 148 -5.77 -28.28 -6.19
N SER A 149 -5.86 -28.69 -4.91
CA SER A 149 -7.15 -28.98 -4.26
C SER A 149 -7.75 -27.80 -3.49
N ARG A 150 -6.95 -26.84 -3.03
CA ARG A 150 -7.43 -25.68 -2.25
C ARG A 150 -7.88 -24.50 -3.12
N MET A 151 -7.22 -24.23 -4.25
CA MET A 151 -7.67 -23.17 -5.18
C MET A 151 -8.99 -23.52 -5.88
N ARG A 152 -9.25 -24.81 -6.21
CA ARG A 152 -10.56 -25.22 -6.76
C ARG A 152 -11.70 -25.17 -5.73
N LYS A 153 -11.44 -25.53 -4.47
CA LYS A 153 -12.49 -25.51 -3.43
C LYS A 153 -12.87 -24.08 -3.00
N ALA A 154 -11.92 -23.15 -2.97
CA ALA A 154 -12.20 -21.75 -2.64
C ALA A 154 -12.98 -21.01 -3.74
N LEU A 155 -12.77 -21.35 -5.01
CA LEU A 155 -13.48 -20.73 -6.15
C LEU A 155 -14.89 -21.33 -6.40
N GLN A 156 -15.19 -22.52 -5.89
CA GLN A 156 -16.53 -23.14 -6.04
C GLN A 156 -17.50 -22.82 -4.89
N SER A 157 -17.02 -22.35 -3.73
CA SER A 157 -17.87 -22.02 -2.57
C SER A 157 -18.43 -20.60 -2.58
N CYS A 158 -17.87 -19.66 -3.35
CA CYS A 158 -18.42 -18.30 -3.50
C CYS A 158 -19.47 -18.17 -4.62
N GLY A 159 -19.67 -19.21 -5.45
CA GLY A 159 -20.57 -19.17 -6.61
C GLY A 159 -21.91 -19.89 -6.45
N ARG A 160 -22.29 -20.34 -5.24
CA ARG A 160 -23.58 -21.03 -5.02
C ARG A 160 -24.35 -20.48 -3.81
N GLY A 161 -24.54 -19.16 -3.81
CA GLY A 161 -25.55 -18.46 -3.01
C GLY A 161 -26.92 -18.30 -3.71
N LEU A 162 -27.15 -19.00 -4.84
CA LEU A 162 -28.47 -19.16 -5.45
C LEU A 162 -28.68 -20.64 -5.83
N LYS A 163 -29.28 -21.42 -4.93
CA LYS A 163 -30.04 -22.64 -5.26
C LYS A 163 -31.45 -22.37 -4.77
N ARG A 164 -32.43 -22.05 -5.63
CA ARG A 164 -33.24 -23.06 -6.34
C ARG A 164 -33.40 -24.32 -5.49
N SER A 165 -34.45 -24.34 -4.67
CA SER A 165 -35.01 -25.58 -4.16
C SER A 165 -35.49 -26.40 -5.36
N LYS A 166 -34.89 -27.57 -5.54
CA LYS A 166 -35.49 -28.69 -6.28
C LYS A 166 -35.24 -29.93 -5.45
N SER A 167 -36.33 -30.51 -4.95
CA SER A 167 -36.46 -31.90 -4.55
C SER A 167 -37.91 -32.26 -4.81
N GLN A 168 -38.31 -33.40 -5.33
CA GLN A 168 -37.66 -34.57 -5.89
C GLN A 168 -38.87 -35.34 -6.44
N HIS A 169 -38.84 -35.73 -7.72
CA HIS A 169 -39.70 -36.83 -8.17
C HIS A 169 -38.95 -38.13 -7.91
N PRO A 170 -39.63 -39.12 -7.32
CA PRO A 170 -39.49 -40.49 -7.74
C PRO A 170 -40.78 -40.94 -8.45
N ASP A 171 -40.61 -41.49 -9.65
CA ASP A 171 -41.62 -42.27 -10.36
C ASP A 171 -42.25 -43.32 -9.44
N LYS A 172 -43.57 -43.46 -9.53
CA LYS A 172 -44.20 -44.67 -10.08
C LYS A 172 -45.72 -44.53 -10.12
N ASN A 173 -46.20 -44.77 -11.33
CA ASN A 173 -47.56 -45.01 -11.77
C ASN A 173 -48.22 -46.15 -10.97
N THR A 174 -49.37 -45.92 -10.31
CA THR A 174 -50.46 -46.90 -10.10
C THR A 174 -51.68 -46.28 -9.37
N TYR A 175 -52.76 -46.14 -10.15
CA TYR A 175 -54.15 -46.58 -9.87
C TYR A 175 -55.18 -45.79 -9.01
N TRP A 176 -56.34 -45.63 -9.70
CA TRP A 176 -57.77 -45.61 -9.31
C TRP A 176 -58.45 -44.34 -8.79
N ASN A 177 -59.31 -43.80 -9.68
CA ASN A 177 -60.71 -43.38 -9.54
C ASN A 177 -61.27 -43.09 -8.13
N ALA A 178 -61.82 -41.89 -7.95
CA ALA A 178 -63.27 -41.61 -7.94
C ALA A 178 -63.49 -40.10 -7.76
#